data_AF-A0A4P5VV21-F1
#
_entry.id   AF-A0A4P5VV21-F1
#
_cell.length_a   1.000
_cell.length_b   1.000
_cell.length_c   1.000
_cell.angle_alpha   90.00
_cell.angle_beta   90.00
_cell.angle_gamma   90.00
#
_symmetry.space_group_name_H-M   'P 1'
#
loop_
_entity.id
_entity.type
_entity.pdbx_description
1 polymer ?
#
loop_
_entity_poly.entity_id
_entity_poly.type
_entity_poly.pdbx_seq_one_letter_code
_entity_poly.pdbx_strand_id
1 'polypeptide(L)'
;MVVIAIMGIIMTVIAVNVMGFLSRAKWDATKVQMNNIETILVAYAARTGHFPTTNEGLAAAAKWFPDGVVPNDTWGRPFRYTAPGTHGAHDFELVSLGADGVEGGDDANADLLSWKKGQEE
;
A
#
# COMPACT_ATOMS: atom_id res chain seq x y z
N MET A 1 -7.66 -49.78 -1.40
CA MET A 1 -8.09 -48.99 -0.23
C MET A 1 -7.06 -47.93 0.19
N VAL A 2 -5.74 -48.17 0.06
CA VAL A 2 -4.66 -47.24 0.47
C VAL A 2 -4.67 -45.86 -0.23
N VAL A 3 -5.10 -45.79 -1.50
CA VAL A 3 -5.09 -44.52 -2.28
C VAL A 3 -6.02 -43.45 -1.68
N ILE A 4 -7.21 -43.84 -1.21
CA ILE A 4 -8.17 -42.91 -0.59
C ILE A 4 -7.62 -42.40 0.75
N ALA A 5 -6.88 -43.24 1.49
CA ALA A 5 -6.23 -42.83 2.74
C ALA A 5 -5.11 -41.81 2.50
N ILE A 6 -4.27 -42.00 1.47
CA ILE A 6 -3.19 -41.06 1.13
C ILE A 6 -3.76 -39.73 0.59
N MET A 7 -4.79 -39.77 -0.26
CA MET A 7 -5.48 -38.56 -0.72
C MET A 7 -6.12 -37.79 0.45
N GLY A 8 -6.69 -38.49 1.44
CA GLY A 8 -7.24 -37.86 2.65
C GLY A 8 -6.18 -37.12 3.48
N ILE A 9 -4.96 -37.67 3.57
CA ILE A 9 -3.84 -37.06 4.33
C ILE A 9 -3.20 -35.88 3.56
N ILE A 10 -3.14 -35.94 2.23
CA ILE A 10 -2.59 -34.85 1.42
C ILE A 10 -3.54 -33.65 1.38
N MET A 11 -4.86 -33.90 1.33
CA MET A 11 -5.89 -32.84 1.32
C MET A 11 -5.87 -31.99 2.60
N THR A 12 -5.51 -32.53 3.77
CA THR A 12 -5.43 -31.77 5.03
C THR A 12 -4.26 -30.79 5.10
N VAL A 13 -3.17 -31.01 4.34
CA VAL A 13 -1.93 -30.20 4.46
C VAL A 13 -1.96 -28.92 3.60
N ILE A 14 -2.74 -28.90 2.52
CA ILE A 14 -2.68 -27.81 1.52
C ILE A 14 -3.44 -26.54 1.96
N ALA A 15 -4.37 -26.65 2.92
CA ALA A 15 -5.27 -25.55 3.28
C ALA A 15 -4.62 -24.39 4.07
N VAL A 16 -3.51 -24.62 4.77
CA VAL A 16 -3.03 -23.68 5.80
C VAL A 16 -2.15 -22.55 5.25
N ASN A 17 -1.48 -22.74 4.10
CA ASN A 17 -0.42 -21.83 3.66
C ASN A 17 -0.83 -20.78 2.61
N VAL A 18 -2.07 -20.84 2.08
CA VAL A 18 -2.52 -19.94 1.00
C VAL A 18 -2.91 -18.56 1.56
N MET A 19 -3.40 -18.51 2.79
CA MET A 19 -3.96 -17.29 3.38
C MET A 19 -2.88 -16.25 3.72
N GLY A 20 -1.72 -16.68 4.22
CA GLY A 20 -0.57 -15.79 4.47
C GLY A 20 0.02 -15.22 3.19
N PHE A 21 0.11 -16.04 2.13
CA PHE A 21 0.62 -15.60 0.82
C PHE A 21 -0.25 -14.50 0.18
N LEU A 22 -1.58 -14.69 0.19
CA LEU A 22 -2.50 -13.70 -0.36
C LEU A 22 -2.42 -12.37 0.40
N SER A 23 -2.27 -12.45 1.72
CA SER A 23 -2.17 -11.30 2.62
C SER A 23 -0.90 -10.50 2.35
N ARG A 24 0.26 -11.16 2.22
CA ARG A 24 1.53 -10.54 1.81
C ARG A 24 1.44 -9.92 0.42
N ALA A 25 0.85 -10.63 -0.55
CA ALA A 25 0.70 -10.14 -1.92
C ALA A 25 -0.12 -8.84 -2.01
N LYS A 26 -1.17 -8.70 -1.18
CA LYS A 26 -1.94 -7.45 -1.07
C LYS A 26 -1.08 -6.31 -0.54
N TRP A 27 -0.29 -6.57 0.50
CA TRP A 27 0.63 -5.59 1.06
C TRP A 27 1.66 -5.12 0.03
N ASP A 28 2.29 -6.05 -0.69
CA ASP A 28 3.25 -5.74 -1.76
C ASP A 28 2.59 -4.95 -2.91
N ALA A 29 1.36 -5.31 -3.30
CA ALA A 29 0.61 -4.58 -4.30
C ALA A 29 0.26 -3.16 -3.84
N THR A 30 -0.11 -2.95 -2.56
CA THR A 30 -0.28 -1.61 -1.99
C THR A 30 1.03 -0.82 -2.03
N LYS A 31 2.18 -1.46 -1.77
CA LYS A 31 3.51 -0.84 -1.89
C LYS A 31 3.81 -0.33 -3.30
N VAL A 32 3.49 -1.13 -4.32
CA VAL A 32 3.63 -0.72 -5.72
C VAL A 32 2.73 0.47 -6.04
N GLN A 33 1.47 0.44 -5.62
CA GLN A 33 0.53 1.55 -5.85
C GLN A 33 1.00 2.84 -5.20
N MET A 34 1.51 2.76 -3.99
CA MET A 34 2.05 3.92 -3.27
C MET A 34 3.27 4.52 -4.00
N ASN A 35 4.19 3.69 -4.51
CA ASN A 35 5.32 4.18 -5.31
C ASN A 35 4.85 4.86 -6.61
N ASN A 36 3.76 4.38 -7.22
CA ASN A 36 3.17 5.02 -8.39
C ASN A 36 2.59 6.40 -8.05
N ILE A 37 1.87 6.52 -6.93
CA ILE A 37 1.39 7.81 -6.41
C ILE A 37 2.57 8.77 -6.18
N GLU A 38 3.63 8.31 -5.53
CA GLU A 38 4.86 9.11 -5.29
C GLU A 38 5.44 9.63 -6.63
N THR A 39 5.55 8.77 -7.64
CA THR A 39 6.05 9.14 -8.97
C THR A 39 5.18 10.22 -9.62
N ILE A 40 3.86 10.10 -9.51
CA ILE A 40 2.91 11.07 -10.06
C ILE A 40 2.97 12.41 -9.30
N LEU A 41 3.16 12.37 -7.98
CA LEU A 41 3.33 13.57 -7.17
C LEU A 41 4.62 14.32 -7.53
N VAL A 42 5.72 13.60 -7.79
CA VAL A 42 6.96 14.20 -8.29
C VAL A 42 6.74 14.83 -9.67
N ALA A 43 6.03 14.16 -10.57
CA ALA A 43 5.70 14.71 -11.89
C ALA A 43 4.78 15.95 -11.79
N TYR A 44 3.83 15.95 -10.85
CA TYR A 44 3.00 17.10 -10.53
C TYR A 44 3.88 18.27 -10.10
N ALA A 45 4.72 18.07 -9.08
CA ALA A 45 5.61 19.09 -8.55
C ALA A 45 6.59 19.62 -9.60
N ALA A 46 7.07 18.77 -10.52
CA ALA A 46 7.93 19.19 -11.63
C ALA A 46 7.24 20.19 -12.59
N ARG A 47 5.90 20.16 -12.71
CA ARG A 47 5.14 21.05 -13.61
C ARG A 47 4.48 22.23 -12.89
N THR A 48 4.09 22.08 -11.63
CA THR A 48 3.48 23.15 -10.82
C THR A 48 4.48 23.91 -9.96
N GLY A 49 5.66 23.32 -9.71
CA GLY A 49 6.71 23.86 -8.84
C GLY A 49 6.51 23.53 -7.35
N HIS A 50 5.43 22.84 -6.98
CA HIS A 50 5.16 22.46 -5.58
C HIS A 50 4.30 21.19 -5.51
N PHE A 51 4.41 20.45 -4.41
CA PHE A 51 3.49 19.35 -4.10
C PHE A 51 2.10 19.88 -3.71
N PRO A 52 1.02 19.08 -3.87
CA PRO A 52 -0.29 19.43 -3.32
C PRO A 52 -0.20 19.69 -1.82
N THR A 53 -0.97 20.65 -1.32
CA THR A 53 -1.07 20.85 0.13
C THR A 53 -1.96 19.77 0.77
N THR A 54 -1.85 19.58 2.09
CA THR A 54 -2.73 18.64 2.81
C THR A 54 -4.22 18.95 2.61
N ASN A 55 -4.59 20.24 2.48
CA ASN A 55 -5.97 20.66 2.24
C ASN A 55 -6.46 20.33 0.83
N GLU A 56 -5.58 20.41 -0.16
CA GLU A 56 -5.90 20.01 -1.55
C GLU A 56 -5.90 18.48 -1.71
N GLY A 57 -5.03 17.81 -0.96
CA GLY A 57 -4.86 16.36 -0.95
C GLY A 57 -4.40 15.79 -2.30
N LEU A 58 -4.51 14.47 -2.43
CA LEU A 58 -4.19 13.76 -3.67
C LEU A 58 -5.15 14.11 -4.82
N ALA A 59 -6.30 14.71 -4.52
CA ALA A 59 -7.28 15.13 -5.52
C ALA A 59 -6.73 16.19 -6.48
N ALA A 60 -5.84 17.09 -6.03
CA ALA A 60 -5.20 18.05 -6.93
C ALA A 60 -4.31 17.38 -7.99
N ALA A 61 -3.75 16.23 -7.67
CA ALA A 61 -2.97 15.41 -8.59
C ALA A 61 -3.85 14.42 -9.40
N ALA A 62 -5.16 14.31 -9.13
CA ALA A 62 -6.04 13.30 -9.76
C ALA A 62 -5.94 13.26 -11.30
N LYS A 63 -5.89 14.43 -11.95
CA LYS A 63 -5.77 14.56 -13.42
C LYS A 63 -4.47 14.01 -14.02
N TRP A 64 -3.48 13.72 -13.19
CA TRP A 64 -2.18 13.19 -13.59
C TRP A 64 -2.09 11.68 -13.49
N PHE A 65 -3.07 11.05 -12.85
CA PHE A 65 -3.21 9.60 -12.86
C PHE A 65 -3.77 9.16 -14.22
N PRO A 66 -3.39 7.97 -14.73
CA PRO A 66 -3.86 7.45 -16.01
C PRO A 66 -5.39 7.46 -16.15
N ASP A 67 -6.09 7.09 -15.08
CA ASP A 67 -7.55 7.01 -15.05
C ASP A 67 -8.22 8.30 -14.53
N GLY A 68 -7.45 9.36 -14.27
CA GLY A 68 -7.95 10.60 -13.68
C GLY A 68 -8.43 10.47 -12.23
N VAL A 69 -8.19 9.32 -11.59
CA VAL A 69 -8.63 8.99 -10.24
C VAL A 69 -7.42 8.52 -9.42
N VAL A 70 -7.36 8.93 -8.16
CA VAL A 70 -6.34 8.49 -7.21
C VAL A 70 -6.64 7.02 -6.83
N PRO A 71 -5.70 6.09 -7.01
CA PRO A 71 -5.92 4.71 -6.62
C PRO A 71 -5.99 4.57 -5.08
N ASN A 72 -6.88 3.70 -4.62
CA ASN A 72 -6.96 3.28 -3.22
C ASN A 72 -5.98 2.13 -2.96
N ASP A 73 -5.68 1.83 -1.71
CA ASP A 73 -4.95 0.61 -1.36
C ASP A 73 -5.71 -0.67 -1.77
N THR A 74 -5.04 -1.82 -1.68
CA THR A 74 -5.65 -3.12 -2.06
C THR A 74 -6.79 -3.58 -1.15
N TRP A 75 -7.03 -2.89 -0.05
CA TRP A 75 -8.19 -3.09 0.83
C TRP A 75 -9.31 -2.08 0.56
N GLY A 76 -9.15 -1.23 -0.45
CA GLY A 76 -10.14 -0.27 -0.91
C GLY A 76 -10.16 1.03 -0.12
N ARG A 77 -9.15 1.32 0.69
CA ARG A 77 -9.06 2.53 1.52
C ARG A 77 -8.20 3.58 0.83
N PRO A 78 -8.56 4.86 0.94
CA PRO A 78 -7.75 5.94 0.38
C PRO A 78 -6.43 6.07 1.15
N PHE A 79 -5.35 6.37 0.42
CA PHE A 79 -4.08 6.73 1.06
C PHE A 79 -4.23 8.04 1.82
N ARG A 80 -3.66 8.10 3.03
CA ARG A 80 -3.54 9.33 3.79
C ARG A 80 -2.33 10.10 3.28
N TYR A 81 -2.55 11.35 2.94
CA TYR A 81 -1.53 12.24 2.41
C TYR A 81 -1.34 13.44 3.30
N THR A 82 -0.08 13.75 3.62
CA THR A 82 0.30 14.92 4.43
C THR A 82 1.44 15.65 3.76
N ALA A 83 1.30 16.96 3.61
CA ALA A 83 2.34 17.86 3.10
C ALA A 83 2.27 19.22 3.83
N PRO A 84 3.40 19.73 4.38
CA PRO A 84 4.73 19.09 4.39
C PRO A 84 4.75 17.81 5.25
N GLY A 85 5.71 16.92 5.00
CA GLY A 85 5.90 15.72 5.81
C GLY A 85 6.19 16.04 7.27
N THR A 86 5.69 15.21 8.18
CA THR A 86 5.82 15.39 9.64
C THR A 86 7.02 14.66 10.23
N HIS A 87 7.52 13.64 9.54
CA HIS A 87 8.65 12.80 9.90
C HIS A 87 9.83 13.14 8.98
N GLY A 88 10.96 13.51 9.58
CA GLY A 88 12.21 13.78 8.85
C GLY A 88 12.14 14.99 7.91
N ALA A 89 13.02 15.01 6.92
CA ALA A 89 13.10 16.06 5.90
C ALA A 89 12.39 15.63 4.60
N HIS A 90 11.21 15.01 4.72
CA HIS A 90 10.42 14.56 3.58
C HIS A 90 9.42 15.66 3.14
N ASP A 91 9.34 15.94 1.84
CA ASP A 91 8.43 16.96 1.30
C ASP A 91 6.95 16.59 1.49
N PHE A 92 6.64 15.30 1.53
CA PHE A 92 5.31 14.77 1.75
C PHE A 92 5.35 13.36 2.36
N GLU A 93 4.21 12.93 2.87
CA GLU A 93 4.00 11.61 3.46
C GLU A 93 2.79 10.91 2.86
N LEU A 94 2.93 9.60 2.65
CA LEU A 94 1.84 8.70 2.29
C LEU A 94 1.76 7.57 3.30
N VAL A 95 0.54 7.25 3.71
CA VAL A 95 0.25 6.18 4.66
C VAL A 95 -0.93 5.33 4.17
N SER A 96 -0.77 4.02 4.24
CA SER A 96 -1.86 3.04 4.22
C SER A 96 -1.81 2.22 5.50
N LEU A 97 -2.97 2.01 6.14
CA LEU A 97 -3.11 1.35 7.43
C LEU A 97 -3.30 -0.17 7.32
N GLY A 98 -2.80 -0.79 6.25
CA GLY A 98 -2.95 -2.21 6.03
C GLY A 98 -4.41 -2.71 5.96
N ALA A 99 -4.59 -4.00 6.25
CA ALA A 99 -5.87 -4.70 6.17
C ALA A 99 -6.83 -4.35 7.31
N ASP A 100 -6.33 -4.05 8.50
CA ASP A 100 -7.14 -3.78 9.70
C ASP A 100 -7.59 -2.31 9.78
N GLY A 101 -6.78 -1.38 9.28
CA GLY A 101 -7.14 0.03 9.16
C GLY A 101 -6.90 0.81 10.42
N VAL A 102 -5.99 0.29 11.23
CA VAL A 102 -5.59 0.83 12.52
C VAL A 102 -4.08 1.01 12.46
N GLU A 103 -3.55 2.01 13.16
CA GLU A 103 -2.10 2.19 13.24
C GLU A 103 -1.45 1.00 13.96
N GLY A 104 -0.32 0.54 13.41
CA GLY A 104 0.41 -0.63 13.87
C GLY A 104 0.13 -1.87 13.03
N GLY A 105 -0.02 -3.01 13.71
CA GLY A 105 -0.24 -4.30 13.05
C GLY A 105 1.03 -4.96 12.51
N ASP A 106 0.88 -6.24 12.19
CA ASP A 106 1.94 -7.09 11.62
C ASP A 106 1.45 -7.72 10.30
N ASP A 107 2.38 -8.16 9.46
CA ASP A 107 2.13 -8.76 8.15
C ASP A 107 1.20 -7.92 7.27
N ALA A 108 -0.02 -8.39 6.99
CA ALA A 108 -0.97 -7.64 6.15
C ALA A 108 -1.70 -6.53 6.88
N ASN A 109 -1.65 -6.52 8.22
CA ASN A 109 -2.13 -5.41 9.02
C ASN A 109 -1.06 -4.33 9.18
N ALA A 110 0.20 -4.63 8.87
CA ALA A 110 1.28 -3.68 9.04
C ALA A 110 1.08 -2.43 8.18
N ASP A 111 1.18 -1.26 8.81
CA ASP A 111 1.16 0.03 8.15
C ASP A 111 2.26 0.14 7.08
N LEU A 112 1.89 0.73 5.95
CA LEU A 112 2.82 1.10 4.90
C LEU A 112 3.07 2.61 4.93
N LEU A 113 4.26 3.00 5.39
CA LEU A 113 4.66 4.39 5.63
C LEU A 113 5.75 4.82 4.64
N SER A 114 5.56 5.93 3.90
CA SER A 114 6.49 6.32 2.83
C SER A 114 7.91 6.57 3.31
N TRP A 115 8.06 7.09 4.52
CA TRP A 115 9.35 7.41 5.13
C TRP A 115 10.05 6.19 5.76
N LYS A 116 9.32 5.12 6.12
CA LYS A 116 9.94 3.90 6.68
C LYS A 116 10.34 2.86 5.64
N LYS A 117 9.88 2.99 4.39
CA LYS A 117 10.20 2.05 3.29
C LYS A 117 11.70 1.81 3.06
N GLY A 118 12.57 2.74 3.46
CA GLY A 118 14.02 2.64 3.28
C GLY A 118 14.80 2.09 4.49
N GLN A 119 14.12 1.63 5.55
CA GLN A 119 14.79 1.12 6.77
C GLN A 119 14.76 -0.41 6.92
N GLU A 120 14.28 -1.13 5.91
CA GLU A 120 14.34 -2.60 5.85
C GLU A 120 15.50 -3.03 4.93
N GLU A 121 16.75 -2.82 5.36
CA GLU A 121 17.95 -3.50 4.82
C GLU A 121 18.67 -4.27 5.93
#